data_AF-A0A556ACT6-F1
#
_entry.id   AF-A0A556ACT6-F1
#
_cell.length_a   1.000
_cell.length_b   1.000
_cell.length_c   1.000
_cell.angle_alpha   90.00
_cell.angle_beta   90.00
_cell.angle_gamma   90.00
#
_symmetry.space_group_name_H-M   'P 1'
#
loop_
_entity.id
_entity.type
_entity.pdbx_description
1 polymer ?
#
loop_
_entity_poly.entity_id
_entity_poly.type
_entity_poly.pdbx_seq_one_letter_code
_entity_poly.pdbx_strand_id
1 'polypeptide(L)' 'MTKLDSEELPKPFFITEGGPSADLPIHPHRTKSLPQILAGLTDGELARWPDALTDAERERRYRAIG' A
#
# COMPACT_ATOMS: atom_id res chain seq x y z
N MET A 1 -6.12 41.52 15.87
CA MET A 1 -5.39 40.26 16.14
C MET A 1 -4.83 39.78 14.81
N THR A 2 -3.58 40.13 14.50
CA THR A 2 -2.89 39.70 13.27
C THR A 2 -2.53 38.22 13.40
N LYS A 3 -2.90 37.42 12.39
CA LYS A 3 -2.53 36.00 12.32
C LYS A 3 -1.02 35.93 12.13
N LEU A 4 -0.35 35.24 13.03
CA LEU A 4 1.07 34.92 12.91
C LEU A 4 1.24 34.02 11.70
N ASP A 5 2.06 34.48 10.76
CA ASP A 5 2.54 33.72 9.63
C ASP A 5 3.04 32.35 10.12
N SER A 6 2.42 31.29 9.59
CA SER A 6 2.97 29.95 9.72
C SER A 6 4.24 29.90 8.91
N GLU A 7 5.36 30.14 9.59
CA GLU A 7 6.69 29.74 9.17
C GLU A 7 6.61 28.40 8.43
N GLU A 8 6.99 28.41 7.15
CA GLU A 8 7.01 27.27 6.25
C GLU A 8 8.02 26.24 6.80
N LEU A 9 7.57 25.38 7.71
CA LEU A 9 8.39 24.30 8.25
C LEU A 9 8.87 23.44 7.07
N PRO A 10 10.16 23.07 7.04
CA PRO A 10 10.68 22.24 5.96
C PRO A 10 9.88 20.95 5.88
N LYS A 11 9.28 20.70 4.71
CA LYS A 11 8.43 19.54 4.46
C LYS A 11 9.23 18.27 4.84
N PRO A 12 8.68 17.38 5.68
CA PRO A 12 9.43 16.22 6.14
C PRO A 12 9.90 15.36 4.98
N PHE A 13 11.10 14.80 5.09
CA PHE A 13 11.79 14.01 4.04
C PHE A 13 10.97 12.82 3.51
N PHE A 14 10.01 12.31 4.27
CA PHE A 14 9.09 11.24 3.85
C PHE A 14 7.91 11.71 3.01
N ILE A 15 7.70 13.02 2.86
CA ILE A 15 6.69 13.60 1.95
C ILE A 15 7.39 14.12 0.69
N THR A 16 8.13 13.24 0.02
CA THR A 16 8.63 13.50 -1.34
C THR A 16 7.64 12.96 -2.35
N GLU A 17 7.30 13.77 -3.36
CA GLU A 17 6.44 13.38 -4.51
C GLU A 17 7.04 12.22 -5.33
N GLY A 18 8.32 11.90 -5.13
CA GLY A 18 8.96 10.72 -5.67
C GLY A 18 8.69 9.50 -4.79
N GLY A 19 7.98 8.52 -5.33
CA GLY A 19 7.86 7.19 -4.73
C GLY A 19 9.22 6.52 -4.50
N PRO A 20 9.26 5.34 -3.86
CA PRO A 20 10.50 4.64 -3.57
C PRO A 20 11.33 4.46 -4.85
N SER A 21 12.63 4.77 -4.76
CA SER A 21 13.54 4.67 -5.91
C SER A 21 13.54 3.25 -6.47
N ALA A 22 13.31 3.12 -7.77
CA ALA A 22 13.31 1.85 -8.49
C ALA A 22 14.71 1.22 -8.58
N ASP A 23 15.76 1.99 -8.30
CA ASP A 23 17.16 1.61 -8.42
C ASP A 23 17.76 1.12 -7.09
N LEU A 24 16.92 0.92 -6.07
CA LEU A 24 17.37 0.35 -4.80
C LEU A 24 17.75 -1.12 -5.00
N PRO A 25 18.87 -1.58 -4.41
CA PRO A 25 19.23 -2.99 -4.45
C PRO A 25 18.09 -3.82 -3.87
N ILE A 26 17.75 -4.92 -4.56
CA ILE A 26 16.71 -5.83 -4.10
C ILE A 26 17.12 -6.36 -2.72
N HIS A 27 16.35 -6.01 -1.69
CA HIS A 27 16.63 -6.47 -0.33
C HIS A 27 16.67 -8.00 -0.31
N PRO A 28 17.69 -8.63 0.31
CA PRO A 28 17.83 -10.09 0.33
C PRO A 28 16.64 -10.78 1.03
N HIS A 29 15.95 -10.05 1.91
CA HIS A 29 14.69 -10.45 2.54
C HIS A 29 13.50 -9.84 1.81
N ARG A 30 13.38 -10.06 0.50
CA ARG A 30 12.23 -9.60 -0.27
C ARG A 30 10.98 -10.26 0.30
N THR A 31 10.21 -9.51 1.09
CA THR A 31 8.91 -9.95 1.55
C THR A 31 7.98 -10.06 0.35
N LYS A 32 7.12 -11.08 0.34
CA LYS A 32 6.06 -11.16 -0.67
C LYS A 32 5.25 -9.88 -0.62
N SER A 33 4.95 -9.31 -1.78
CA SER A 33 4.08 -8.14 -1.84
C SER A 33 2.70 -8.52 -1.29
N LEU A 34 1.99 -7.57 -0.68
CA LEU A 34 0.64 -7.81 -0.15
C LEU A 34 -0.29 -8.46 -1.20
N PRO A 35 -0.33 -8.01 -2.48
CA PRO A 35 -1.14 -8.68 -3.50
C PRO A 35 -0.76 -10.15 -3.75
N GLN A 36 0.54 -10.49 -3.68
CA GLN A 36 1.01 -11.87 -3.81
C GLN A 36 0.64 -12.72 -2.59
N ILE A 37 0.61 -12.14 -1.40
CA ILE A 37 0.14 -12.82 -0.19
C ILE A 37 -1.36 -13.09 -0.31
N LEU A 38 -2.14 -12.05 -0.63
CA LEU A 38 -3.59 -12.15 -0.77
C LEU A 38 -4.01 -13.12 -1.87
N ALA A 39 -3.29 -13.16 -3.00
CA ALA A 39 -3.54 -14.11 -4.08
C ALA A 39 -3.39 -15.58 -3.66
N GLY A 40 -2.59 -15.87 -2.63
CA GLY A 40 -2.40 -17.23 -2.12
C GLY A 40 -3.45 -17.68 -1.11
N LEU A 41 -4.34 -16.79 -0.65
CA LEU A 41 -5.34 -17.09 0.37
C LEU A 41 -6.63 -17.66 -0.24
N THR A 42 -7.23 -18.62 0.45
CA THR A 42 -8.60 -19.08 0.16
C THR A 42 -9.63 -18.02 0.56
N ASP A 43 -10.85 -18.11 0.05
CA ASP A 43 -11.91 -17.13 0.39
C ASP A 43 -12.26 -17.13 1.88
N GLY A 44 -12.14 -18.27 2.55
CA GLY A 44 -12.36 -18.40 4.00
C GLY A 44 -11.23 -17.79 4.84
N GLU A 45 -9.99 -17.83 4.35
CA GLU A 45 -8.87 -17.15 4.98
C GLU A 45 -8.93 -15.64 4.76
N LEU A 46 -9.29 -15.23 3.54
CA LEU A 46 -9.55 -13.83 3.18
C LEU A 46 -10.63 -13.21 4.08
N ALA A 47 -11.71 -13.94 4.41
CA ALA A 47 -12.78 -13.46 5.29
C ALA A 47 -12.34 -13.06 6.71
N ARG A 48 -11.12 -13.42 7.14
CA ARG A 48 -10.55 -13.02 8.44
C ARG A 48 -9.79 -11.70 8.38
N TRP A 49 -9.55 -11.18 7.18
CA TRP A 49 -8.87 -9.91 6.95
C TRP A 49 -9.87 -8.75 6.96
N PRO A 50 -9.41 -7.51 7.18
CA PRO A 50 -10.29 -6.34 7.20
C PRO A 50 -11.12 -6.25 5.90
N ASP A 51 -12.43 -6.05 6.03
CA ASP A 51 -13.42 -6.19 4.95
C ASP A 51 -13.03 -5.47 3.66
N ALA A 52 -12.51 -4.25 3.76
CA ALA A 52 -12.09 -3.46 2.60
C ALA A 52 -10.99 -4.14 1.74
N LEU A 53 -10.12 -4.94 2.36
CA LEU A 53 -9.05 -5.66 1.66
C LEU A 53 -9.57 -6.96 1.03
N THR A 54 -10.52 -7.59 1.72
CA THR A 54 -11.16 -8.85 1.32
C THR A 54 -11.99 -8.67 0.05
N ASP A 55 -12.82 -7.64 0.03
CA ASP A 55 -13.71 -7.34 -1.09
C ASP A 55 -12.91 -6.88 -2.31
N ALA A 56 -11.87 -6.05 -2.10
CA ALA A 56 -11.00 -5.60 -3.18
C ALA A 56 -10.25 -6.77 -3.86
N GLU A 57 -9.71 -7.73 -3.10
CA GLU A 57 -9.04 -8.90 -3.68
C GLU A 57 -10.03 -9.84 -4.38
N ARG A 58 -11.21 -10.08 -3.81
CA ARG A 58 -12.25 -10.90 -4.45
C ARG A 58 -12.72 -10.28 -5.77
N GLU A 59 -13.03 -9.00 -5.78
CA GLU A 59 -13.41 -8.25 -6.98
C GLU A 59 -12.31 -8.32 -8.05
N ARG A 60 -11.03 -8.18 -7.65
CA ARG A 60 -9.89 -8.35 -8.57
C ARG A 60 -9.86 -9.74 -9.19
N ARG A 61 -10.10 -10.79 -8.41
CA ARG A 61 -10.16 -12.17 -8.91
C ARG A 61 -11.31 -12.36 -9.88
N TYR A 62 -12.52 -11.90 -9.54
CA TYR A 62 -13.67 -11.99 -10.44
C TYR A 62 -13.40 -11.31 -11.78
N ARG A 63 -12.80 -10.12 -11.79
CA ARG A 63 -12.43 -9.40 -13.02
C ARG A 63 -11.32 -10.06 -13.83
N ALA A 64 -10.48 -10.89 -13.21
CA ALA A 64 -9.39 -11.58 -13.90
C ALA A 64 -9.85 -12.89 -14.58
N ILE A 65 -11.04 -13.38 -14.26
CA ILE A 65 -11.62 -14.62 -14.80
C ILE A 65 -12.63 -14.32 -15.93
N GLY A 66 -13.03 -13.04 -16.11
CA GLY A 66 -13.84 -12.56 -17.23
C GLY A 66 -13.00 -12.10 -18.41
#